data_AF-A0A821NWR5-F1
#
_entry.id   AF-A0A821NWR5-F1
#
_cell.length_a   1.000
_cell.length_b   1.000
_cell.length_c   1.000
_cell.angle_alpha   90.00
_cell.angle_beta   90.00
_cell.angle_gamma   90.00
#
_symmetry.space_group_name_H-M   'P 1'
#
loop_
_entity.id
_entity.type
_entity.pdbx_description
1 polymer ?
#
loop_
_entity_poly.entity_id
_entity_poly.type
_entity_poly.pdbx_seq_one_letter_code
_entity_poly.pdbx_strand_id
1 'polypeptide(L)' 'VDTYQEPPKDGSSLKVDVDPKSSRFQLREPFEPWDGKDFIDLPILIKIKGICTTDHISPPGPWLKYRGHLDNISNITFIP' A
#
# COMPACT_ATOMS: atom_id res chain seq x y z
N VAL A 1 32.55 -1.63 -3.31
CA VAL A 1 31.79 -1.01 -4.42
C VAL A 1 31.19 0.25 -3.85
N ASP A 2 31.31 1.37 -4.54
CA ASP A 2 30.62 2.60 -4.11
C ASP A 2 29.10 2.36 -4.27
N THR A 3 28.35 2.36 -3.16
CA THR A 3 26.93 1.93 -3.11
C THR A 3 25.94 3.08 -3.00
N TYR A 4 26.44 4.30 -2.83
CA TYR A 4 25.59 5.48 -2.69
C TYR A 4 25.42 6.17 -4.04
N GLN A 5 24.21 6.65 -4.29
CA GLN A 5 23.91 7.48 -5.45
C GLN A 5 23.34 8.80 -4.94
N GLU A 6 24.12 9.88 -5.10
CA GLU A 6 23.67 11.21 -4.71
C GLU A 6 22.56 11.72 -5.64
N PRO A 7 21.59 12.50 -5.12
CA PRO A 7 20.62 13.16 -5.98
C PRO A 7 21.32 14.18 -6.88
N PRO A 8 20.83 14.41 -8.11
CA PRO A 8 21.38 15.43 -8.96
C PRO A 8 21.16 16.83 -8.37
N LYS A 9 22.11 17.75 -8.61
CA LYS A 9 22.05 19.14 -8.12
C LYS A 9 20.88 19.93 -8.70
N ASP A 10 20.43 19.56 -9.91
CA ASP A 10 19.24 20.09 -10.56
C ASP A 10 18.40 18.92 -11.09
N GLY A 11 17.15 18.83 -10.64
CA GLY A 11 16.20 17.78 -11.00
C GLY A 11 15.07 18.26 -11.91
N SER A 12 15.11 19.51 -12.39
CA SER A 12 14.00 20.13 -13.13
C SER A 12 13.61 19.41 -14.42
N SER A 13 14.56 18.71 -15.06
CA SER A 13 14.30 17.91 -16.26
C SER A 13 13.97 16.43 -15.99
N LEU A 14 13.96 16.00 -14.73
CA LEU A 14 13.66 14.61 -14.39
C LEU A 14 12.16 14.34 -14.47
N LYS A 15 11.81 13.23 -15.09
CA LYS A 15 10.44 12.74 -15.17
C LYS A 15 10.32 11.40 -14.46
N VAL A 16 9.39 11.33 -13.51
CA VAL A 16 9.03 10.10 -12.81
C VAL A 16 7.65 9.69 -13.31
N ASP A 17 7.60 8.60 -14.08
CA ASP A 17 6.37 8.09 -14.66
C ASP A 17 5.97 6.76 -14.00
N VAL A 18 4.66 6.55 -13.86
CA VAL A 18 4.07 5.29 -13.42
C VAL A 18 3.16 4.79 -14.53
N ASP A 19 3.47 3.64 -15.12
CA ASP A 19 2.62 3.02 -16.13
C ASP A 19 1.26 2.65 -15.51
N PRO A 20 0.12 3.11 -16.05
CA PRO A 20 -1.21 2.74 -15.56
C PRO A 20 -1.48 1.22 -15.57
N LYS A 21 -0.75 0.44 -16.38
CA LYS A 21 -0.84 -1.03 -16.44
C LYS A 21 0.21 -1.73 -15.57
N SER A 22 1.00 -0.99 -14.79
CA SER A 22 2.00 -1.54 -13.90
C SER A 22 1.35 -2.41 -12.83
N SER A 23 1.84 -3.62 -12.65
CA SER A 23 1.44 -4.48 -11.53
C SER A 23 2.23 -4.19 -10.25
N ARG A 24 3.24 -3.31 -10.30
CA ARG A 24 4.19 -3.05 -9.21
C ARG A 24 3.96 -1.70 -8.52
N PHE A 25 3.56 -0.69 -9.28
CA PHE A 25 3.38 0.68 -8.84
C PHE A 25 2.03 1.20 -9.30
N GLN A 26 1.33 1.93 -8.43
CA GLN A 26 0.03 2.53 -8.70
C GLN A 26 0.01 3.95 -8.16
N LEU A 27 -0.51 4.90 -8.94
CA LEU A 27 -0.82 6.23 -8.43
C LEU A 27 -2.03 6.13 -7.50
N ARG A 28 -1.94 6.72 -6.32
CA ARG A 28 -3.01 6.61 -5.31
C ARG A 28 -4.07 7.66 -5.58
N GLU A 29 -5.31 7.21 -5.67
CA GLU A 29 -6.46 8.11 -5.60
C GLU A 29 -6.67 8.57 -4.15
N PRO A 30 -7.08 9.82 -3.93
CA PRO A 30 -7.51 10.26 -2.60
C PRO A 30 -8.64 9.37 -2.10
N PHE A 31 -8.62 9.03 -0.81
CA PHE A 31 -9.79 8.40 -0.18
C PHE A 31 -10.92 9.42 -0.06
N GLU A 32 -12.14 8.91 -0.08
CA GLU A 32 -13.33 9.72 0.19
C GLU A 32 -13.20 10.43 1.55
N PRO A 33 -13.54 11.73 1.62
CA PRO A 33 -13.58 12.43 2.88
C PRO A 33 -14.67 11.85 3.78
N TRP A 34 -14.54 12.07 5.09
CA TRP A 34 -15.61 11.74 6.02
C TRP A 34 -16.88 12.53 5.70
N ASP A 35 -18.04 11.87 5.72
CA ASP A 35 -19.33 12.44 5.34
C ASP A 35 -20.05 13.18 6.49
N GLY A 36 -19.43 13.25 7.67
CA GLY A 36 -19.96 13.94 8.85
C GLY A 36 -20.97 13.12 9.66
N LYS A 37 -21.27 11.87 9.26
CA LYS A 37 -22.26 11.03 9.94
C LYS A 37 -21.60 10.01 10.84
N ASP A 38 -22.39 9.51 11.78
CA ASP A 38 -22.01 8.38 12.63
C ASP A 38 -22.01 7.07 11.84
N PHE A 39 -21.10 6.16 12.21
CA PHE A 39 -21.08 4.80 11.68
C PHE A 39 -22.05 3.91 12.46
N ILE A 40 -23.21 3.65 11.89
CA ILE A 40 -24.29 2.86 12.51
C ILE A 40 -24.35 1.47 11.85
N ASP A 41 -24.54 0.41 12.64
CA ASP A 41 -24.74 -0.98 12.18
C ASP A 41 -23.64 -1.54 11.26
N LEU A 42 -22.37 -1.22 11.54
CA LEU A 42 -21.23 -1.75 10.78
C LEU A 42 -21.09 -3.28 10.92
N PRO A 43 -20.86 -4.01 9.82
CA PRO A 43 -20.56 -5.44 9.89
C PRO A 43 -19.17 -5.68 10.50
N ILE A 44 -19.06 -6.73 11.31
CA ILE A 44 -17.77 -7.21 11.80
C ILE A 44 -17.12 -8.05 10.70
N LEU A 45 -16.01 -7.56 10.12
CA LEU A 45 -15.25 -8.29 9.10
C LEU A 45 -14.57 -9.55 9.68
N ILE A 46 -13.89 -9.40 10.83
CA ILE A 46 -13.19 -10.48 11.51
C ILE A 46 -13.12 -10.22 13.02
N LYS A 47 -13.31 -11.27 13.83
CA LYS A 47 -13.10 -11.23 15.28
C LYS A 47 -11.81 -11.97 15.61
N ILE A 48 -10.73 -11.21 15.83
CA ILE A 48 -9.41 -11.75 16.15
C ILE A 48 -9.37 -12.25 17.60
N LYS A 49 -8.71 -13.41 17.81
CA LYS A 49 -8.43 -13.97 19.14
C LYS A 49 -6.91 -14.09 19.31
N GLY A 50 -6.38 -13.59 20.42
CA GLY A 50 -4.95 -13.68 20.72
C GLY A 50 -4.13 -12.60 20.02
N ILE A 51 -2.91 -12.95 19.61
CA ILE A 51 -1.93 -12.00 19.05
C ILE A 51 -2.19 -11.79 17.55
N CYS A 52 -2.19 -10.54 17.11
CA CYS A 52 -2.24 -10.15 15.71
C CYS A 52 -1.24 -9.02 15.46
N THR A 53 -0.12 -9.37 14.84
CA THR A 53 0.95 -8.44 14.44
C THR A 53 0.74 -7.96 13.01
N THR A 54 1.54 -7.00 12.54
CA THR A 54 1.50 -6.52 11.14
C THR A 54 1.68 -7.63 10.13
N ASP A 55 2.46 -8.67 10.45
CA ASP A 55 2.67 -9.82 9.57
C ASP A 55 1.42 -10.70 9.47
N HIS A 56 0.53 -10.67 10.46
CA HIS A 56 -0.78 -11.34 10.39
C HIS A 56 -1.80 -10.52 9.58
N ILE A 57 -1.65 -9.19 9.53
CA ILE A 57 -2.55 -8.30 8.79
C ILE A 57 -2.14 -8.23 7.31
N SER A 58 -0.84 -8.11 7.04
CA SER A 58 -0.25 -7.99 5.71
C SER A 58 1.10 -8.72 5.68
N PRO A 59 1.11 -10.04 5.42
CA PRO A 59 2.32 -10.85 5.41
C PRO A 59 3.43 -10.32 4.46
N PRO A 60 4.72 -10.48 4.83
CA PRO A 60 5.85 -10.19 3.95
C PRO A 60 6.06 -11.30 2.90
N GLY A 61 7.24 -11.36 2.28
CA GLY A 61 7.61 -12.44 1.34
C GLY A 61 7.24 -12.13 -0.12
N PRO A 62 6.61 -13.07 -0.87
CA PRO A 62 6.29 -12.89 -2.29
C PRO A 62 5.46 -11.63 -2.59
N TRP A 63 4.77 -11.10 -1.58
CA TRP A 63 3.91 -9.92 -1.67
C TRP A 63 4.66 -8.58 -1.64
N LEU A 64 5.94 -8.58 -1.27
CA LEU A 64 6.77 -7.36 -1.27
C LEU A 64 6.84 -6.71 -2.64
N LYS A 65 6.67 -7.48 -3.73
CA LYS A 65 6.58 -6.93 -5.09
C LYS A 65 5.42 -5.95 -5.28
N TYR A 66 4.35 -6.03 -4.48
CA TYR A 66 3.16 -5.20 -4.60
C TYR A 66 3.13 -3.99 -3.65
N ARG A 67 4.21 -3.71 -2.89
CA ARG A 67 4.25 -2.58 -1.94
C ARG A 67 4.01 -1.20 -2.57
N GLY A 68 4.25 -1.05 -3.87
CA GLY A 68 3.94 0.17 -4.62
C GLY A 68 2.53 0.21 -5.21
N HIS A 69 1.73 -0.85 -5.06
CA HIS A 69 0.43 -1.01 -5.70
C HIS A 69 -0.63 -1.41 -4.67
N LEU A 70 -1.48 -0.45 -4.29
CA LEU A 70 -2.40 -0.60 -3.17
C LEU A 70 -3.40 -1.73 -3.40
N ASP A 71 -4.02 -1.81 -4.58
CA ASP A 71 -5.06 -2.82 -4.82
C ASP A 71 -4.48 -4.24 -4.80
N ASN A 72 -3.29 -4.43 -5.39
CA ASN A 72 -2.64 -5.72 -5.44
C ASN A 72 -2.16 -6.20 -4.08
N ILE A 73 -1.66 -5.30 -3.22
CA ILE A 73 -1.27 -5.68 -1.85
C ILE A 73 -2.49 -5.84 -0.93
N SER A 74 -3.61 -5.18 -1.19
CA SER A 74 -4.83 -5.37 -0.40
C SER A 74 -5.42 -6.78 -0.51
N ASN A 75 -5.12 -7.53 -1.59
CA ASN A 75 -5.55 -8.93 -1.73
C ASN A 75 -5.04 -9.86 -0.61
N ILE A 76 -3.99 -9.46 0.11
CA ILE A 76 -3.40 -10.28 1.19
C ILE A 76 -3.88 -9.87 2.59
N THR A 77 -4.77 -8.89 2.66
CA THR A 77 -5.26 -8.35 3.92
C THR A 77 -6.02 -9.42 4.70
N PHE A 78 -5.51 -9.77 5.88
CA PHE A 78 -6.06 -10.84 6.75
C PHE A 78 -6.13 -12.24 6.12
N ILE A 79 -5.24 -12.57 5.16
CA ILE A 79 -5.09 -13.98 4.73
C ILE A 79 -4.55 -14.81 5.92
N PRO A 80 -5.15 -15.98 6.22
CA PRO A 80 -4.73 -16.85 7.31
C PRO A 80 -3.32 -17.43 7.17
#